data_AF-Q32MX8-F1
#
_entry.id   AF-Q32MX8-F1
#
_cell.length_a   1.000
_cell.length_b   1.000
_cell.length_c   1.000
_cell.angle_alpha   90.00
_cell.angle_beta   90.00
_cell.angle_gamma   90.00
#
_symmetry.space_group_name_H-M   'P 1'
#
loop_
_entity.id
_entity.type
_entity.pdbx_description
1 polymer ?
#
loop_
_entity_poly.entity_id
_entity_poly.type
_entity_poly.pdbx_seq_one_letter_code
_entity_poly.pdbx_strand_id
1 'polypeptide(L)'
;MSSFQGQMAEYPTISIDRFDRENLKARAYFLSHCHKDHMKGLRAPSLKRRLECSLKVFLYCSPVTKELLLTSPKYRFWENRIITIEIETPTQISLVDEASGEKEEVVVTLLPAGHCPGSVMFLFQGSNGTVLYTGDFRLAKGEASRMELLHSGGRVKDIQSVYLDTTFCDPRFYQIPSREQCLRGILELVRSWVTRSPHHVVWLNCKAAYGYEYLFTNLSEELGVQVHVDKLDMFKNMPDILHHLTTDRNTQIHACRHPKAEECFQWNKLPCGITSQNKTALHTISIKPSTMWFGERTRKTNVIVRTGESSYRACFSFHSSFSEIKDFLSYICPVNVYPNVIPVGLTVDKVMDVLKPLCRSPQSVEPKYKPLGKLKRARTIHLDSVDTMIRTPRPRKMKGCGQWSLKMLLQNLEIQEEKHIFENRGWKMAGQVKGSCGLLEGQSSLPTFKLATSLASNSSFWPPWHLHSHAHTQIFTFKKKTKTLL
;
A
#
# COMPACT_ATOMS: atom_id res chain seq x y z
N MET A 1 -18.75 9.59 -2.02
CA MET A 1 -19.40 9.22 -0.73
C MET A 1 -19.62 7.73 -0.77
N SER A 2 -19.32 7.02 0.32
CA SER A 2 -19.55 5.58 0.40
C SER A 2 -21.04 5.19 0.22
N SER A 3 -21.26 4.26 -0.72
CA SER A 3 -22.51 3.52 -0.95
C SER A 3 -22.67 2.35 0.00
N PHE A 4 -21.58 1.80 0.54
CA PHE A 4 -21.62 0.82 1.62
C PHE A 4 -22.11 1.48 2.92
N GLN A 5 -23.10 0.85 3.58
CA GLN A 5 -23.73 1.42 4.78
C GLN A 5 -23.28 0.76 6.09
N GLY A 6 -22.20 -0.01 6.07
CA GLY A 6 -21.47 -0.48 7.25
C GLY A 6 -21.51 -1.98 7.53
N GLN A 7 -22.57 -2.67 7.08
CA GLN A 7 -22.79 -4.09 7.35
C GLN A 7 -22.50 -4.94 6.12
N MET A 8 -21.72 -6.00 6.30
CA MET A 8 -21.50 -7.05 5.29
C MET A 8 -22.64 -8.09 5.40
N ALA A 9 -23.00 -8.73 4.30
CA ALA A 9 -24.13 -9.67 4.26
C ALA A 9 -23.85 -10.94 5.08
N GLU A 10 -22.60 -11.38 5.11
CA GLU A 10 -22.13 -12.56 5.82
C GLU A 10 -22.00 -12.33 7.33
N TYR A 11 -21.74 -11.09 7.74
CA TYR A 11 -21.47 -10.68 9.13
C TYR A 11 -22.25 -9.40 9.50
N PRO A 12 -23.61 -9.42 9.48
CA PRO A 12 -24.42 -8.23 9.70
C PRO A 12 -24.38 -7.72 11.15
N THR A 13 -23.87 -8.54 12.08
CA THR A 13 -23.59 -8.20 13.47
C THR A 13 -22.40 -7.25 13.62
N ILE A 14 -21.58 -7.07 12.59
CA ILE A 14 -20.41 -6.18 12.57
C ILE A 14 -20.73 -4.91 11.77
N SER A 15 -20.19 -3.77 12.21
CA SER A 15 -20.28 -2.49 11.48
C SER A 15 -18.91 -1.87 11.23
N ILE A 16 -18.62 -1.55 9.98
CA ILE A 16 -17.32 -1.06 9.51
C ILE A 16 -17.48 0.32 8.87
N ASP A 17 -16.70 1.32 9.30
CA ASP A 17 -16.68 2.70 8.76
C ASP A 17 -18.04 3.43 8.76
N ARG A 18 -19.03 2.88 9.46
CA ARG A 18 -20.37 3.44 9.58
C ARG A 18 -20.97 3.13 10.94
N PHE A 19 -21.50 4.16 11.59
CA PHE A 19 -21.88 4.11 13.00
C PHE A 19 -23.22 4.82 13.27
N ASP A 20 -24.00 5.08 12.22
CA ASP A 20 -25.37 5.61 12.27
C ASP A 20 -26.40 4.56 11.79
N ARG A 21 -27.67 4.77 12.12
CA ARG A 21 -28.82 3.92 11.70
C ARG A 21 -28.68 2.49 12.23
N GLU A 22 -28.88 1.46 11.39
CA GLU A 22 -28.84 0.05 11.78
C GLU A 22 -27.53 -0.36 12.45
N ASN A 23 -26.41 0.29 12.11
CA ASN A 23 -25.11 0.08 12.75
C ASN A 23 -25.13 0.31 14.26
N LEU A 24 -26.10 1.05 14.81
CA LEU A 24 -26.26 1.19 16.26
C LEU A 24 -26.48 -0.17 16.97
N LYS A 25 -26.93 -1.22 16.26
CA LYS A 25 -27.17 -2.57 16.80
C LYS A 25 -25.93 -3.48 16.78
N ALA A 26 -24.80 -3.05 16.20
CA ALA A 26 -23.63 -3.93 15.94
C ALA A 26 -23.00 -4.52 17.21
N ARG A 27 -22.68 -5.81 17.23
CA ARG A 27 -21.94 -6.48 18.31
C ARG A 27 -20.48 -5.99 18.39
N ALA A 28 -19.88 -5.58 17.27
CA ALA A 28 -18.57 -4.92 17.22
C ALA A 28 -18.49 -3.84 16.13
N TYR A 29 -17.61 -2.86 16.34
CA TYR A 29 -17.31 -1.79 15.39
C TYR A 29 -15.89 -1.86 14.85
N PHE A 30 -15.67 -1.47 13.60
CA PHE A 30 -14.36 -1.39 12.97
C PHE A 30 -14.17 -0.05 12.27
N LEU A 31 -12.97 0.51 12.33
CA LEU A 31 -12.59 1.74 11.60
C LEU A 31 -11.31 1.48 10.79
N SER A 32 -11.43 1.50 9.47
CA SER A 32 -10.30 1.27 8.56
C SER A 32 -9.28 2.40 8.61
N HIS A 33 -9.73 3.66 8.68
CA HIS A 33 -8.88 4.85 8.73
C HIS A 33 -9.62 6.12 9.17
N CYS A 34 -8.89 7.16 9.58
CA CYS A 34 -9.45 8.40 10.12
C CYS A 34 -9.89 9.46 9.07
N HIS A 35 -10.63 9.09 8.01
CA HIS A 35 -11.27 10.08 7.12
C HIS A 35 -12.75 10.29 7.44
N LYS A 36 -13.23 11.53 7.25
CA LYS A 36 -14.51 11.99 7.81
C LYS A 36 -15.74 11.22 7.31
N ASP A 37 -15.73 10.77 6.07
CA ASP A 37 -16.83 10.03 5.46
C ASP A 37 -16.88 8.55 5.84
N HIS A 38 -15.78 8.01 6.36
CA HIS A 38 -15.66 6.70 7.04
C HIS A 38 -15.88 6.80 8.56
N MET A 39 -16.23 7.99 9.07
CA MET A 39 -16.46 8.26 10.51
C MET A 39 -17.89 8.75 10.78
N LYS A 40 -18.82 8.53 9.85
CA LYS A 40 -20.22 8.98 9.95
C LYS A 40 -20.93 8.25 11.09
N GLY A 41 -21.42 9.02 12.05
CA GLY A 41 -22.04 8.52 13.28
C GLY A 41 -21.08 8.30 14.46
N LEU A 42 -19.75 8.22 14.24
CA LEU A 42 -18.75 7.74 15.21
C LEU A 42 -18.67 8.52 16.54
N ARG A 43 -19.26 9.73 16.59
CA ARG A 43 -19.40 10.57 17.79
C ARG A 43 -20.81 11.10 18.02
N ALA A 44 -21.83 10.46 17.43
CA ALA A 44 -23.22 10.86 17.56
C ALA A 44 -23.73 10.59 18.99
N PRO A 45 -24.64 11.42 19.53
CA PRO A 45 -25.24 11.18 20.85
C PRO A 45 -25.95 9.82 20.96
N SER A 46 -26.59 9.36 19.88
CA SER A 46 -27.22 8.03 19.81
C SER A 46 -26.22 6.89 20.01
N LEU A 47 -25.03 6.99 19.42
CA LEU A 47 -23.98 6.00 19.58
C LEU A 47 -23.40 6.00 21.00
N LYS A 48 -23.21 7.19 21.60
CA LYS A 48 -22.78 7.31 23.00
C LYS A 48 -23.77 6.64 23.95
N ARG A 49 -25.05 6.97 23.85
CA ARG A 49 -26.13 6.34 24.62
C ARG A 49 -26.14 4.81 24.46
N ARG A 50 -25.89 4.32 23.24
CA ARG A 50 -25.81 2.88 22.98
C ARG A 50 -24.60 2.21 23.68
N LEU A 51 -23.47 2.90 23.78
CA LEU A 51 -22.27 2.44 24.50
C LEU A 51 -22.38 2.60 26.03
N GLU A 52 -23.34 3.39 26.52
CA GLU A 52 -23.72 3.41 27.94
C GLU A 52 -24.57 2.17 28.29
N CYS A 53 -25.44 1.74 27.37
CA CYS A 53 -26.30 0.55 27.53
C CYS A 53 -25.59 -0.79 27.31
N SER A 54 -24.32 -0.83 26.91
CA SER A 54 -23.61 -2.07 26.57
C SER A 54 -22.14 -2.02 26.98
N LEU A 55 -21.67 -3.02 27.72
CA LEU A 55 -20.29 -3.04 28.21
C LEU A 55 -19.31 -3.75 27.27
N LYS A 56 -19.78 -4.72 26.47
CA LYS A 56 -18.93 -5.58 25.63
C LYS A 56 -18.70 -5.07 24.20
N VAL A 57 -19.20 -3.89 23.85
CA VAL A 57 -19.07 -3.33 22.50
C VAL A 57 -17.80 -2.49 22.39
N PHE A 58 -16.93 -2.89 21.47
CA PHE A 58 -15.63 -2.27 21.21
C PHE A 58 -15.52 -1.77 19.77
N LEU A 59 -14.63 -0.78 19.59
CA LEU A 59 -14.12 -0.32 18.31
C LEU A 59 -12.74 -0.93 18.05
N TYR A 60 -12.59 -1.62 16.93
CA TYR A 60 -11.35 -2.24 16.48
C TYR A 60 -10.72 -1.45 15.33
N CYS A 61 -9.41 -1.23 15.40
CA CYS A 61 -8.65 -0.52 14.37
C CYS A 61 -7.15 -0.80 14.46
N SER A 62 -6.34 -0.25 13.56
CA SER A 62 -4.88 -0.29 13.65
C SER A 62 -4.34 0.60 14.79
N PRO A 63 -3.12 0.37 15.29
CA PRO A 63 -2.49 1.21 16.32
C PRO A 63 -2.44 2.70 15.95
N VAL A 64 -2.03 2.99 14.71
CA VAL A 64 -1.95 4.37 14.20
C VAL A 64 -3.34 5.01 14.11
N THR A 65 -4.38 4.26 13.70
CA THR A 65 -5.76 4.78 13.68
C THR A 65 -6.28 5.09 15.09
N LYS A 66 -5.94 4.29 16.11
CA LYS A 66 -6.27 4.61 17.52
C LYS A 66 -5.64 5.92 17.96
N GLU A 67 -4.33 6.08 17.76
CA GLU A 67 -3.61 7.30 18.16
C GLU A 67 -4.16 8.54 17.46
N LEU A 68 -4.31 8.51 16.12
CA LEU A 68 -4.89 9.63 15.36
C LEU A 68 -6.33 9.96 15.79
N LEU A 69 -7.14 8.96 16.15
CA LEU A 69 -8.51 9.17 16.60
C LEU A 69 -8.58 9.84 17.99
N LEU A 70 -7.79 9.33 18.95
CA LEU A 70 -7.83 9.76 20.35
C LEU A 70 -7.17 11.13 20.60
N THR A 71 -6.27 11.58 19.71
CA THR A 71 -5.73 12.95 19.77
C THR A 71 -6.82 14.02 19.68
N SER A 72 -7.96 13.72 19.04
CA SER A 72 -9.12 14.61 19.01
C SER A 72 -10.00 14.43 20.25
N PRO A 73 -10.19 15.47 21.11
CA PRO A 73 -11.03 15.36 22.31
C PRO A 73 -12.48 14.93 22.04
N LYS A 74 -12.96 15.10 20.80
CA LYS A 74 -14.31 14.74 20.36
C LYS A 74 -14.55 13.22 20.31
N TYR A 75 -13.50 12.42 20.21
CA TYR A 75 -13.57 10.95 20.16
C TYR A 75 -13.00 10.28 21.41
N ARG A 76 -12.44 11.03 22.37
CA ARG A 76 -11.80 10.49 23.59
C ARG A 76 -12.69 9.57 24.44
N PHE A 77 -14.01 9.68 24.34
CA PHE A 77 -14.93 8.74 25.00
C PHE A 77 -14.78 7.28 24.53
N TRP A 78 -14.08 7.03 23.42
CA TRP A 78 -13.67 5.70 22.96
C TRP A 78 -12.45 5.13 23.69
N GLU A 79 -11.71 5.89 24.50
CA GLU A 79 -10.41 5.49 25.09
C GLU A 79 -10.50 4.16 25.86
N ASN A 80 -11.59 3.92 26.61
CA ASN A 80 -11.87 2.67 27.34
C ASN A 80 -12.60 1.59 26.51
N ARG A 81 -12.88 1.85 25.23
CA ARG A 81 -13.65 0.99 24.32
C ARG A 81 -12.99 0.78 22.96
N ILE A 82 -11.71 1.10 22.82
CA ILE A 82 -10.96 0.98 21.57
C ILE A 82 -9.79 0.01 21.70
N ILE A 83 -9.88 -1.07 20.93
CA ILE A 83 -8.91 -2.16 20.89
C ILE A 83 -8.12 -2.05 19.59
N THR A 84 -6.80 -2.13 19.70
CA THR A 84 -5.91 -2.18 18.54
C THR A 84 -5.68 -3.62 18.14
N ILE A 85 -5.69 -3.87 16.83
CA ILE A 85 -5.24 -5.13 16.25
C ILE A 85 -3.95 -4.81 15.48
N GLU A 86 -2.90 -5.58 15.75
CA GLU A 86 -1.63 -5.41 15.03
C GLU A 86 -1.78 -5.78 13.55
N ILE A 87 -1.01 -5.10 12.70
CA ILE A 87 -1.00 -5.38 11.27
C ILE A 87 -0.50 -6.81 11.05
N GLU A 88 -1.13 -7.52 10.11
CA GLU A 88 -0.81 -8.90 9.75
C GLU A 88 -0.80 -9.87 10.96
N THR A 89 -1.66 -9.60 11.95
CA THR A 89 -1.84 -10.45 13.14
C THR A 89 -3.28 -10.99 13.21
N PRO A 90 -3.54 -12.25 12.84
CA PRO A 90 -4.86 -12.87 12.94
C PRO A 90 -5.35 -12.89 14.39
N THR A 91 -6.45 -12.20 14.66
CA THR A 91 -6.96 -11.95 16.02
C THR A 91 -8.40 -12.46 16.14
N GLN A 92 -8.66 -13.33 17.11
CA GLN A 92 -10.00 -13.83 17.40
C GLN A 92 -10.82 -12.79 18.18
N ILE A 93 -12.09 -12.62 17.79
CA ILE A 93 -13.03 -11.67 18.38
C ILE A 93 -14.36 -12.38 18.64
N SER A 94 -14.76 -12.42 19.90
CA SER A 94 -16.07 -12.89 20.35
C SER A 94 -17.14 -11.82 20.20
N LEU A 95 -18.09 -12.03 19.29
CA LEU A 95 -19.27 -11.19 19.09
C LEU A 95 -20.42 -11.73 19.94
N VAL A 96 -20.73 -11.04 21.04
CA VAL A 96 -21.74 -11.48 22.02
C VAL A 96 -22.99 -10.62 21.90
N ASP A 97 -24.15 -11.27 21.86
CA ASP A 97 -25.43 -10.61 22.09
C ASP A 97 -25.68 -10.50 23.60
N GLU A 98 -25.81 -9.28 24.11
CA GLU A 98 -26.11 -9.07 25.54
C GLU A 98 -27.59 -9.32 25.88
N ALA A 99 -28.49 -9.39 24.90
CA ALA A 99 -29.91 -9.64 25.12
C ALA A 99 -30.29 -11.13 24.94
N SER A 100 -29.82 -11.79 23.88
CA SER A 100 -30.10 -13.22 23.64
C SER A 100 -29.05 -14.17 24.22
N GLY A 101 -27.85 -13.68 24.55
CA GLY A 101 -26.73 -14.51 25.00
C GLY A 101 -26.02 -15.28 23.87
N GLU A 102 -26.46 -15.10 22.62
CA GLU A 102 -25.79 -15.66 21.44
C GLU A 102 -24.32 -15.25 21.37
N LYS A 103 -23.49 -16.15 20.81
CA LYS A 103 -22.07 -15.92 20.56
C LYS A 103 -21.72 -16.33 19.15
N GLU A 104 -20.97 -15.47 18.49
CA GLU A 104 -20.40 -15.65 17.17
C GLU A 104 -18.90 -15.35 17.26
N GLU A 105 -18.06 -16.22 16.72
CA GLU A 105 -16.60 -16.07 16.77
C GLU A 105 -16.07 -15.76 15.37
N VAL A 106 -15.31 -14.67 15.25
CA VAL A 106 -14.65 -14.28 13.99
C VAL A 106 -13.16 -14.05 14.21
N VAL A 107 -12.33 -14.47 13.27
CA VAL A 107 -10.92 -14.11 13.20
C VAL A 107 -10.77 -12.96 12.22
N VAL A 108 -10.13 -11.88 12.66
CA VAL A 108 -9.88 -10.68 11.85
C VAL A 108 -8.38 -10.50 11.66
N THR A 109 -7.96 -10.26 10.43
CA THR A 109 -6.58 -9.86 10.10
C THR A 109 -6.60 -8.48 9.45
N LEU A 110 -5.77 -7.57 9.93
CA LEU A 110 -5.59 -6.25 9.32
C LEU A 110 -4.48 -6.34 8.27
N LEU A 111 -4.75 -5.88 7.06
CA LEU A 111 -3.78 -5.82 5.96
C LEU A 111 -3.54 -4.36 5.57
N PRO A 112 -2.33 -3.94 5.20
CA PRO A 112 -2.05 -2.54 4.87
C PRO A 112 -2.82 -2.10 3.60
N ALA A 113 -3.60 -1.02 3.69
CA ALA A 113 -4.38 -0.48 2.56
C ALA A 113 -3.63 0.59 1.75
N GLY A 114 -2.60 1.21 2.32
CA GLY A 114 -1.75 2.22 1.65
C GLY A 114 -2.45 3.54 1.32
N HIS A 115 -3.63 3.81 1.87
CA HIS A 115 -4.40 5.02 1.60
C HIS A 115 -3.89 6.23 2.41
N CYS A 116 -3.74 6.06 3.73
CA CYS A 116 -3.15 7.04 4.65
C CYS A 116 -2.48 6.35 5.86
N PRO A 117 -1.78 7.06 6.76
CA PRO A 117 -1.31 6.48 8.02
C PRO A 117 -2.44 5.76 8.76
N GLY A 118 -2.16 4.52 9.19
CA GLY A 118 -3.13 3.65 9.87
C GLY A 118 -4.18 2.97 8.99
N SER A 119 -4.24 3.25 7.68
CA SER A 119 -5.24 2.64 6.79
C SER A 119 -5.07 1.15 6.59
N VAL A 120 -6.15 0.40 6.80
CA VAL A 120 -6.17 -1.07 6.72
C VAL A 120 -7.39 -1.62 5.99
N MET A 121 -7.16 -2.74 5.30
CA MET A 121 -8.20 -3.68 4.89
C MET A 121 -8.45 -4.67 6.03
N PHE A 122 -9.68 -5.14 6.19
CA PHE A 122 -10.06 -6.16 7.16
C PHE A 122 -10.41 -7.47 6.44
N LEU A 123 -9.65 -8.51 6.71
CA LEU A 123 -9.95 -9.89 6.31
C LEU A 123 -10.65 -10.60 7.47
N PHE A 124 -11.94 -10.89 7.32
CA PHE A 124 -12.76 -11.62 8.28
C PHE A 124 -12.85 -13.10 7.89
N GLN A 125 -12.73 -13.99 8.87
CA GLN A 125 -12.89 -15.44 8.72
C GLN A 125 -13.77 -15.97 9.86
N GLY A 126 -14.84 -16.69 9.53
CA GLY A 126 -15.73 -17.32 10.51
C GLY A 126 -16.66 -18.35 9.87
N SER A 127 -17.78 -18.68 10.52
CA SER A 127 -18.72 -19.70 10.04
C SER A 127 -19.37 -19.40 8.69
N ASN A 128 -19.51 -18.11 8.36
CA ASN A 128 -20.21 -17.64 7.15
C ASN A 128 -19.26 -17.32 5.98
N GLY A 129 -18.04 -17.88 6.00
CA GLY A 129 -17.03 -17.76 4.94
C GLY A 129 -15.96 -16.71 5.19
N THR A 130 -15.07 -16.50 4.21
CA THR A 130 -14.03 -15.45 4.29
C THR A 130 -14.49 -14.20 3.54
N VAL A 131 -14.41 -13.03 4.16
CA VAL A 131 -14.82 -11.76 3.56
C VAL A 131 -13.69 -10.73 3.70
N LEU A 132 -13.46 -9.94 2.64
CA LEU A 132 -12.46 -8.88 2.62
C LEU A 132 -13.14 -7.52 2.44
N TYR A 133 -13.02 -6.64 3.44
CA TYR A 133 -13.40 -5.23 3.33
C TYR A 133 -12.14 -4.39 3.14
N THR A 134 -12.03 -3.64 2.04
CA THR A 134 -10.78 -2.93 1.72
C THR A 134 -10.61 -1.58 2.43
N GLY A 135 -11.68 -1.03 3.02
CA GLY A 135 -11.74 0.42 3.27
C GLY A 135 -11.54 1.17 1.97
N ASP A 136 -10.90 2.34 2.05
CA ASP A 136 -10.25 2.98 0.91
C ASP A 136 -8.82 2.43 0.79
N PHE A 137 -8.38 2.08 -0.42
CA PHE A 137 -7.07 1.46 -0.63
C PHE A 137 -6.38 1.93 -1.90
N ARG A 138 -5.04 1.89 -1.85
CA ARG A 138 -4.20 1.97 -3.04
C ARG A 138 -3.11 0.93 -2.97
N LEU A 139 -3.20 -0.06 -3.84
CA LEU A 139 -2.18 -1.10 -4.01
C LEU A 139 -1.69 -1.06 -5.46
N ALA A 140 -0.37 -1.05 -5.63
CA ALA A 140 0.22 -1.24 -6.94
C ALA A 140 0.01 -2.71 -7.42
N LYS A 141 0.29 -2.96 -8.70
CA LYS A 141 0.15 -4.30 -9.26
C LYS A 141 1.04 -5.31 -8.56
N GLY A 142 0.50 -6.49 -8.27
CA GLY A 142 1.21 -7.55 -7.56
C GLY A 142 1.54 -7.26 -6.08
N GLU A 143 1.07 -6.18 -5.45
CA GLU A 143 1.23 -6.01 -3.99
C GLU A 143 0.40 -7.02 -3.19
N ALA A 144 -0.83 -7.29 -3.63
CA ALA A 144 -1.70 -8.29 -3.00
C ALA A 144 -1.09 -9.71 -3.01
N SER A 145 -0.30 -10.05 -4.03
CA SER A 145 0.40 -11.34 -4.12
C SER A 145 1.52 -11.51 -3.08
N ARG A 146 1.97 -10.42 -2.44
CA ARG A 146 2.99 -10.44 -1.38
C ARG A 146 2.42 -10.46 0.04
N MET A 147 1.11 -10.25 0.20
CA MET A 147 0.44 -10.33 1.50
C MET A 147 0.22 -11.79 1.88
N GLU A 148 1.14 -12.39 2.65
CA GLU A 148 1.11 -13.82 2.97
C GLU A 148 -0.23 -14.28 3.56
N LEU A 149 -0.87 -13.44 4.39
CA LEU A 149 -2.14 -13.77 5.05
C LEU A 149 -3.38 -13.65 4.16
N LEU A 150 -3.25 -13.20 2.90
CA LEU A 150 -4.27 -13.44 1.87
C LEU A 150 -4.22 -14.86 1.30
N HIS A 151 -3.21 -15.66 1.65
CA HIS A 151 -2.96 -16.97 1.08
C HIS A 151 -3.19 -18.12 2.09
N SER A 152 -3.39 -19.32 1.57
CA SER A 152 -3.40 -20.59 2.28
C SER A 152 -2.90 -21.68 1.32
N GLY A 153 -1.95 -22.51 1.75
CA GLY A 153 -1.39 -23.58 0.91
C GLY A 153 -0.78 -23.12 -0.42
N GLY A 154 -0.20 -21.91 -0.47
CA GLY A 154 0.38 -21.33 -1.69
C GLY A 154 -0.63 -20.83 -2.73
N ARG A 155 -1.91 -20.67 -2.37
CA ARG A 155 -2.96 -20.09 -3.19
C ARG A 155 -3.69 -18.99 -2.41
N VAL A 156 -4.38 -18.08 -3.10
CA VAL A 156 -5.26 -17.11 -2.43
C VAL A 156 -6.35 -17.86 -1.66
N LYS A 157 -6.71 -17.36 -0.47
CA LYS A 157 -7.79 -17.91 0.36
C LYS A 157 -9.12 -17.93 -0.41
N ASP A 158 -9.97 -18.88 -0.05
CA ASP A 158 -11.36 -18.93 -0.51
C ASP A 158 -12.14 -17.73 0.07
N ILE A 159 -12.14 -16.62 -0.67
CA ILE A 159 -12.87 -15.40 -0.34
C ILE A 159 -14.24 -15.44 -1.01
N GLN A 160 -15.29 -15.38 -0.18
CA GLN A 160 -16.69 -15.33 -0.57
C GLN A 160 -17.02 -13.97 -1.19
N SER A 161 -16.71 -12.88 -0.47
CA SER A 161 -17.10 -11.52 -0.87
C SER A 161 -15.99 -10.50 -0.66
N VAL A 162 -15.89 -9.55 -1.58
CA VAL A 162 -15.00 -8.36 -1.46
C VAL A 162 -15.83 -7.08 -1.47
N TYR A 163 -15.73 -6.30 -0.41
CA TYR A 163 -16.31 -4.97 -0.27
C TYR A 163 -15.24 -3.93 -0.59
N LEU A 164 -15.28 -3.39 -1.81
CA LEU A 164 -14.13 -2.87 -2.55
C LEU A 164 -14.16 -1.34 -2.72
N ASP A 165 -13.04 -0.64 -2.50
CA ASP A 165 -12.87 0.74 -2.97
C ASP A 165 -12.96 0.80 -4.49
N THR A 166 -14.03 1.43 -4.95
CA THR A 166 -14.36 1.56 -6.36
C THR A 166 -14.32 3.03 -6.82
N THR A 167 -13.63 3.91 -6.09
CA THR A 167 -13.55 5.36 -6.35
C THR A 167 -13.14 5.71 -7.78
N PHE A 168 -12.18 4.96 -8.35
CA PHE A 168 -11.77 5.09 -9.76
C PHE A 168 -12.11 3.83 -10.59
N CYS A 169 -13.19 3.12 -10.25
CA CYS A 169 -13.67 1.97 -11.02
C CYS A 169 -14.41 2.38 -12.31
N ASP A 170 -13.68 3.02 -13.23
CA ASP A 170 -14.14 3.45 -14.54
C ASP A 170 -12.96 3.36 -15.53
N PRO A 171 -13.11 2.77 -16.73
CA PRO A 171 -12.04 2.67 -17.74
C PRO A 171 -11.37 3.99 -18.12
N ARG A 172 -12.01 5.14 -17.90
CA ARG A 172 -11.39 6.47 -18.06
C ARG A 172 -10.17 6.64 -17.16
N PHE A 173 -10.17 6.07 -15.95
CA PHE A 173 -9.07 6.14 -14.97
C PHE A 173 -8.10 4.94 -15.10
N TYR A 174 -7.87 4.43 -16.32
CA TYR A 174 -7.15 3.18 -16.57
C TYR A 174 -5.82 3.06 -15.82
N GLN A 175 -4.95 4.07 -15.93
CA GLN A 175 -3.69 4.15 -15.21
C GLN A 175 -3.55 5.47 -14.45
N ILE A 176 -2.98 5.37 -13.25
CA ILE A 176 -2.47 6.50 -12.47
C ILE A 176 -0.96 6.25 -12.27
N PRO A 177 -0.07 7.24 -12.43
CA PRO A 177 1.35 7.14 -12.06
C PRO A 177 1.56 6.58 -10.65
N SER A 178 2.59 5.74 -10.47
CA SER A 178 2.86 5.11 -9.15
C SER A 178 3.24 6.15 -8.09
N ARG A 179 3.22 5.76 -6.80
CA ARG A 179 3.61 6.69 -5.70
C ARG A 179 5.00 7.27 -5.93
N GLU A 180 5.94 6.46 -6.39
CA GLU A 180 7.33 6.85 -6.66
C GLU A 180 7.41 7.79 -7.87
N GLN A 181 6.60 7.58 -8.92
CA GLN A 181 6.53 8.51 -10.06
C GLN A 181 5.96 9.87 -9.65
N CYS A 182 4.88 9.88 -8.84
CA CYS A 182 4.30 11.09 -8.27
C CYS A 182 5.29 11.84 -7.38
N LEU A 183 5.93 11.11 -6.45
CA LEU A 183 6.86 11.66 -5.48
C LEU A 183 8.08 12.30 -6.16
N ARG A 184 8.74 11.60 -7.09
CA ARG A 184 9.91 12.14 -7.79
C ARG A 184 9.60 13.44 -8.52
N GLY A 185 8.49 13.51 -9.25
CA GLY A 185 8.11 14.73 -9.97
C GLY A 185 7.79 15.91 -9.04
N ILE A 186 7.21 15.67 -7.86
CA ILE A 186 7.00 16.71 -6.85
C ILE A 186 8.34 17.14 -6.25
N LEU A 187 9.19 16.19 -5.86
CA LEU A 187 10.51 16.45 -5.29
C LEU A 187 11.39 17.27 -6.25
N GLU A 188 11.47 16.89 -7.52
CA GLU A 188 12.21 17.62 -8.54
C GLU A 188 11.70 19.06 -8.70
N LEU A 189 10.38 19.26 -8.75
CA LEU A 189 9.77 20.60 -8.82
C LEU A 189 10.10 21.44 -7.57
N VAL A 190 9.91 20.89 -6.37
CA VAL A 190 10.22 21.57 -5.09
C VAL A 190 11.70 21.93 -5.04
N ARG A 191 12.60 20.96 -5.28
CA ARG A 191 14.05 21.13 -5.30
C ARG A 191 14.47 22.23 -6.27
N SER A 192 13.93 22.24 -7.49
CA SER A 192 14.23 23.27 -8.52
C SER A 192 13.79 24.69 -8.17
N TRP A 193 12.93 24.84 -7.14
CA TRP A 193 12.44 26.11 -6.65
C TRP A 193 13.18 26.57 -5.39
N VAL A 194 13.17 25.75 -4.33
CA VAL A 194 13.72 26.15 -3.01
C VAL A 194 15.24 26.36 -3.02
N THR A 195 15.96 25.68 -3.91
CA THR A 195 17.43 25.83 -4.04
C THR A 195 17.87 27.15 -4.69
N ARG A 196 16.94 27.95 -5.23
CA ARG A 196 17.28 29.23 -5.90
C ARG A 196 17.71 30.31 -4.92
N SER A 197 17.04 30.41 -3.77
CA SER A 197 17.42 31.25 -2.64
C SER A 197 16.56 30.90 -1.41
N PRO A 198 16.98 31.29 -0.19
CA PRO A 198 16.16 31.13 1.02
C PRO A 198 14.74 31.74 0.92
N HIS A 199 14.54 32.74 0.06
CA HIS A 199 13.26 33.42 -0.15
C HIS A 199 12.34 32.71 -1.16
N HIS A 200 12.78 31.63 -1.80
CA HIS A 200 11.93 30.82 -2.68
C HIS A 200 11.21 29.74 -1.85
N VAL A 201 9.88 29.79 -1.85
CA VAL A 201 9.03 28.96 -0.99
C VAL A 201 7.96 28.21 -1.78
N VAL A 202 7.53 27.07 -1.26
CA VAL A 202 6.50 26.21 -1.87
C VAL A 202 5.31 26.08 -0.92
N TRP A 203 4.12 26.25 -1.48
CA TRP A 203 2.87 25.87 -0.83
C TRP A 203 2.27 24.59 -1.42
N LEU A 204 2.23 23.53 -0.64
CA LEU A 204 1.54 22.27 -0.91
C LEU A 204 0.06 22.40 -0.53
N ASN A 205 -0.80 22.72 -1.51
CA ASN A 205 -2.24 22.89 -1.33
C ASN A 205 -2.96 21.51 -1.20
N CYS A 206 -2.86 20.94 0.00
CA CYS A 206 -3.33 19.60 0.37
C CYS A 206 -4.79 19.61 0.86
N LYS A 207 -5.67 18.79 0.25
CA LYS A 207 -7.12 18.77 0.57
C LYS A 207 -7.52 17.82 1.71
N ALA A 208 -7.21 16.53 1.61
CA ALA A 208 -7.50 15.52 2.64
C ALA A 208 -6.76 15.80 3.96
N ALA A 209 -7.34 15.43 5.11
CA ALA A 209 -6.70 15.70 6.41
C ALA A 209 -5.43 14.86 6.61
N TYR A 210 -5.50 13.57 6.28
CA TYR A 210 -4.42 12.60 6.37
C TYR A 210 -4.09 12.00 5.00
N GLY A 211 -2.90 11.42 4.88
CA GLY A 211 -2.39 10.66 3.73
C GLY A 211 -1.38 11.41 2.86
N TYR A 212 -1.00 12.63 3.23
CA TYR A 212 0.11 13.38 2.60
C TYR A 212 1.44 13.26 3.36
N GLU A 213 1.45 12.60 4.52
CA GLU A 213 2.60 12.54 5.42
C GLU A 213 3.80 11.88 4.74
N TYR A 214 3.59 10.84 3.92
CA TYR A 214 4.67 10.22 3.14
C TYR A 214 5.34 11.21 2.17
N LEU A 215 4.58 12.16 1.61
CA LEU A 215 5.13 13.22 0.75
C LEU A 215 5.91 14.23 1.59
N PHE A 216 5.42 14.60 2.77
CA PHE A 216 6.09 15.55 3.66
C PHE A 216 7.41 15.00 4.20
N THR A 217 7.41 13.75 4.67
CA THR A 217 8.62 13.05 5.16
C THR A 217 9.67 12.92 4.07
N ASN A 218 9.31 12.44 2.87
CA ASN A 218 10.26 12.30 1.76
C ASN A 218 10.78 13.65 1.26
N LEU A 219 9.94 14.69 1.16
CA LEU A 219 10.43 16.04 0.81
C LEU A 219 11.36 16.61 1.89
N SER A 220 11.11 16.28 3.15
CA SER A 220 11.90 16.78 4.28
C SER A 220 13.26 16.11 4.37
N GLU A 221 13.30 14.78 4.25
CA GLU A 221 14.53 13.98 4.22
C GLU A 221 15.44 14.38 3.03
N GLU A 222 14.88 14.45 1.82
CA GLU A 222 15.62 14.72 0.59
C GLU A 222 16.10 16.17 0.42
N LEU A 223 15.66 17.09 1.28
CA LEU A 223 15.97 18.53 1.19
C LEU A 223 16.50 19.13 2.50
N GLY A 224 16.47 18.40 3.62
CA GLY A 224 16.87 18.90 4.94
C GLY A 224 15.96 20.00 5.51
N VAL A 225 14.69 20.04 5.11
CA VAL A 225 13.74 21.13 5.43
C VAL A 225 12.47 20.58 6.08
N GLN A 226 12.06 21.12 7.24
CA GLN A 226 10.79 20.74 7.86
C GLN A 226 9.59 21.37 7.14
N VAL A 227 8.49 20.62 7.02
CA VAL A 227 7.25 21.09 6.38
C VAL A 227 6.36 21.80 7.41
N HIS A 228 6.03 23.06 7.14
CA HIS A 228 5.13 23.85 8.00
C HIS A 228 3.67 23.39 7.89
N VAL A 229 3.09 22.98 9.01
CA VAL A 229 1.69 22.53 9.15
C VAL A 229 0.99 23.30 10.26
N ASP A 230 -0.35 23.42 10.17
CA ASP A 230 -1.13 24.17 11.18
C ASP A 230 -1.09 23.51 12.57
N LYS A 231 -0.93 22.18 12.58
CA LYS A 231 -0.98 21.30 13.74
C LYS A 231 -0.17 20.03 13.48
N LEU A 232 0.53 19.56 14.50
CA LEU A 232 1.33 18.33 14.51
C LEU A 232 1.12 17.47 15.77
N ASP A 233 0.18 17.87 16.64
CA ASP A 233 -0.13 17.23 17.92
C ASP A 233 -0.64 15.80 17.75
N MET A 234 -1.30 15.51 16.63
CA MET A 234 -1.73 14.16 16.26
C MET A 234 -0.57 13.18 15.98
N PHE A 235 0.63 13.68 15.68
CA PHE A 235 1.83 12.89 15.42
C PHE A 235 2.79 12.85 16.62
N LYS A 236 2.38 13.33 17.81
CA LYS A 236 3.25 13.39 19.00
C LYS A 236 3.93 12.06 19.35
N ASN A 237 3.22 10.94 19.14
CA ASN A 237 3.70 9.59 19.41
C ASN A 237 4.24 8.87 18.15
N MET A 238 4.49 9.61 17.05
CA MET A 238 4.90 9.09 15.73
C MET A 238 6.17 9.82 15.27
N PRO A 239 7.34 9.51 15.85
CA PRO A 239 8.59 10.26 15.62
C PRO A 239 8.95 10.34 14.13
N ASP A 240 8.78 9.24 13.40
CA ASP A 240 9.05 9.09 11.95
C ASP A 240 8.23 10.03 11.06
N ILE A 241 7.16 10.63 11.58
CA ILE A 241 6.41 11.71 10.91
C ILE A 241 6.73 13.05 11.56
N LEU A 242 6.72 13.10 12.89
CA LEU A 242 6.79 14.33 13.68
C LEU A 242 8.03 15.18 13.39
N HIS A 243 9.21 14.57 13.27
CA HIS A 243 10.46 15.33 13.13
C HIS A 243 10.61 16.04 11.77
N HIS A 244 9.87 15.61 10.76
CA HIS A 244 9.79 16.26 9.44
C HIS A 244 8.81 17.45 9.40
N LEU A 245 8.04 17.69 10.46
CA LEU A 245 6.99 18.70 10.53
C LEU A 245 7.35 19.83 11.50
N THR A 246 6.84 21.02 11.24
CA THR A 246 6.99 22.17 12.14
C THR A 246 5.74 23.05 12.17
N THR A 247 5.56 23.79 13.25
CA THR A 247 4.60 24.91 13.34
C THR A 247 5.28 26.27 13.18
N ASP A 248 6.61 26.32 12.98
CA ASP A 248 7.29 27.56 12.61
C ASP A 248 7.01 27.89 11.13
N ARG A 249 6.71 29.17 10.87
CA ARG A 249 6.48 29.71 9.54
C ARG A 249 7.79 30.04 8.81
N ASN A 250 8.93 30.02 9.49
CA ASN A 250 10.25 30.28 8.91
C ASN A 250 10.85 29.04 8.23
N THR A 251 10.17 28.50 7.23
CA THR A 251 10.63 27.37 6.40
C THR A 251 10.29 27.62 4.93
N GLN A 252 10.91 26.87 4.02
CA GLN A 252 10.65 26.99 2.58
C GLN A 252 9.51 26.09 2.08
N ILE A 253 9.04 25.12 2.87
CA ILE A 253 7.97 24.18 2.45
C ILE A 253 6.80 24.27 3.41
N HIS A 254 5.62 24.62 2.90
CA HIS A 254 4.41 24.75 3.71
C HIS A 254 3.29 23.85 3.19
N ALA A 255 2.61 23.15 4.10
CA ALA A 255 1.35 22.43 3.86
C ALA A 255 0.20 22.97 4.75
N CYS A 256 0.39 24.16 5.34
CA CYS A 256 -0.60 24.87 6.13
C CYS A 256 -1.87 25.22 5.34
N ARG A 257 -2.97 25.39 6.07
CA ARG A 257 -4.31 25.56 5.54
C ARG A 257 -5.02 26.71 6.22
N HIS A 258 -5.84 27.40 5.45
CA HIS A 258 -6.71 28.45 5.97
C HIS A 258 -8.14 28.17 5.47
N PRO A 259 -9.20 28.49 6.24
CA PRO A 259 -10.59 28.36 5.76
C PRO A 259 -10.85 29.12 4.44
N LYS A 260 -10.08 30.19 4.19
CA LYS A 260 -10.08 30.98 2.95
C LYS A 260 -8.91 30.63 1.99
N ALA A 261 -8.38 29.41 2.03
CA ALA A 261 -7.22 29.03 1.21
C ALA A 261 -7.46 29.18 -0.30
N GLU A 262 -8.70 29.12 -0.79
CA GLU A 262 -9.00 29.35 -2.21
C GLU A 262 -8.81 30.83 -2.62
N GLU A 263 -9.06 31.79 -1.71
CA GLU A 263 -8.70 33.22 -1.90
C GLU A 263 -7.16 33.38 -1.89
N CYS A 264 -6.45 32.66 -1.02
CA CYS A 264 -4.99 32.71 -0.93
C CYS A 264 -4.32 32.16 -2.22
N PHE A 265 -4.94 31.17 -2.86
CA PHE A 265 -4.48 30.55 -4.10
C PHE A 265 -4.54 31.49 -5.30
N GLN A 266 -5.53 32.40 -5.37
CA GLN A 266 -5.59 33.42 -6.43
C GLN A 266 -4.40 34.39 -6.36
N TRP A 267 -3.86 34.65 -5.18
CA TRP A 267 -2.77 35.62 -4.95
C TRP A 267 -1.40 34.99 -4.68
N ASN A 268 -1.26 33.66 -4.81
CA ASN A 268 -0.07 32.89 -4.41
C ASN A 268 0.47 33.25 -3.00
N LYS A 269 -0.43 33.61 -2.08
CA LYS A 269 -0.08 33.93 -0.69
C LYS A 269 -0.10 32.68 0.16
N LEU A 270 0.84 32.58 1.10
CA LEU A 270 0.88 31.48 2.05
C LEU A 270 -0.29 31.58 3.05
N PRO A 271 -1.04 30.49 3.29
CA PRO A 271 -2.21 30.50 4.19
C PRO A 271 -1.93 30.97 5.63
N CYS A 272 -0.67 30.90 6.08
CA CYS A 272 -0.22 31.32 7.40
C CYS A 272 0.22 32.80 7.50
N GLY A 273 0.00 33.58 6.43
CA GLY A 273 0.16 35.04 6.40
C GLY A 273 1.60 35.55 6.24
N ILE A 274 2.61 34.67 6.19
CA ILE A 274 3.99 35.09 5.91
C ILE A 274 4.14 35.48 4.43
N THR A 275 4.76 36.63 4.18
CA THR A 275 4.90 37.25 2.84
C THR A 275 6.31 37.77 2.56
N SER A 276 7.12 37.95 3.60
CA SER A 276 8.52 38.37 3.51
C SER A 276 9.31 37.77 4.68
N GLN A 277 10.62 37.64 4.49
CA GLN A 277 11.59 37.28 5.52
C GLN A 277 12.77 38.24 5.40
N ASN A 278 13.28 38.76 6.52
CA ASN A 278 14.36 39.76 6.54
C ASN A 278 14.14 40.95 5.58
N LYS A 279 12.90 41.46 5.52
CA LYS A 279 12.42 42.52 4.61
C LYS A 279 12.45 42.18 3.10
N THR A 280 12.83 40.96 2.73
CA THR A 280 12.80 40.46 1.35
C THR A 280 11.51 39.69 1.09
N ALA A 281 10.81 39.99 -0.01
CA ALA A 281 9.56 39.32 -0.36
C ALA A 281 9.79 37.83 -0.69
N LEU A 282 8.82 36.97 -0.35
CA LEU A 282 8.89 35.54 -0.66
C LEU A 282 8.41 35.26 -2.09
N HIS A 283 9.15 34.44 -2.82
CA HIS A 283 8.79 33.94 -4.13
C HIS A 283 8.06 32.60 -3.98
N THR A 284 6.73 32.65 -3.91
CA THR A 284 5.88 31.47 -3.68
C THR A 284 5.46 30.80 -4.99
N ILE A 285 5.63 29.48 -5.10
CA ILE A 285 4.81 28.65 -6.00
C ILE A 285 3.79 27.83 -5.23
N SER A 286 2.63 27.63 -5.83
CA SER A 286 1.58 26.73 -5.33
C SER A 286 1.61 25.41 -6.10
N ILE A 287 1.72 24.29 -5.37
CA ILE A 287 1.60 22.93 -5.91
C ILE A 287 0.34 22.31 -5.32
N LYS A 288 -0.55 21.82 -6.18
CA LYS A 288 -1.79 21.13 -5.78
C LYS A 288 -1.69 19.64 -6.14
N PRO A 289 -1.36 18.76 -5.17
CA PRO A 289 -1.52 17.32 -5.32
C PRO A 289 -2.97 16.99 -5.71
N SER A 290 -3.15 16.28 -6.83
CA SER A 290 -4.46 15.93 -7.35
C SER A 290 -4.38 14.69 -8.23
N THR A 291 -5.44 13.89 -8.28
CA THR A 291 -5.49 12.74 -9.19
C THR A 291 -5.37 13.22 -10.64
N MET A 292 -4.42 12.63 -11.35
CA MET A 292 -4.27 12.70 -12.80
C MET A 292 -4.18 11.27 -13.31
N TRP A 293 -4.76 11.01 -14.47
CA TRP A 293 -4.94 9.66 -14.99
C TRP A 293 -4.76 9.63 -16.50
N PHE A 294 -4.51 8.42 -17.01
CA PHE A 294 -4.36 8.13 -18.43
C PHE A 294 -5.32 7.02 -18.81
N GLY A 295 -6.03 7.18 -19.94
CA GLY A 295 -6.85 6.13 -20.52
C GLY A 295 -5.99 5.03 -21.14
N GLU A 296 -6.57 3.87 -21.41
CA GLU A 296 -5.86 2.65 -21.87
C GLU A 296 -4.96 2.87 -23.10
N ARG A 297 -5.38 3.74 -24.03
CA ARG A 297 -4.64 4.07 -25.27
C ARG A 297 -3.80 5.34 -25.18
N THR A 298 -3.76 6.01 -24.04
CA THR A 298 -3.07 7.30 -23.86
C THR A 298 -1.68 7.10 -23.27
N ARG A 299 -0.64 7.69 -23.87
CA ARG A 299 0.71 7.69 -23.28
C ARG A 299 0.73 8.51 -21.98
N LYS A 300 1.50 8.06 -20.98
CA LYS A 300 1.75 8.82 -19.75
C LYS A 300 2.37 10.18 -20.10
N THR A 301 1.73 11.28 -19.71
CA THR A 301 2.31 12.63 -19.79
C THR A 301 3.10 12.94 -18.51
N ASN A 302 3.68 14.15 -18.44
CA ASN A 302 4.34 14.63 -17.23
C ASN A 302 3.38 14.57 -16.01
N VAL A 303 3.90 14.15 -14.86
CA VAL A 303 3.18 14.14 -13.57
C VAL A 303 3.00 15.55 -13.00
N ILE A 304 3.78 16.52 -13.47
CA ILE A 304 3.63 17.95 -13.18
C ILE A 304 2.95 18.65 -14.36
N VAL A 305 1.91 19.42 -14.06
CA VAL A 305 1.20 20.29 -15.03
C VAL A 305 1.18 21.71 -14.48
N ARG A 306 1.84 22.64 -15.19
CA ARG A 306 1.76 24.07 -14.89
C ARG A 306 0.36 24.58 -15.25
N THR A 307 -0.31 25.26 -14.34
CA THR A 307 -1.67 25.81 -14.51
C THR A 307 -1.73 27.34 -14.43
N GLY A 308 -0.61 27.99 -14.12
CA GLY A 308 -0.45 29.43 -14.09
C GLY A 308 1.04 29.79 -13.97
N GLU A 309 1.35 31.07 -13.84
CA GLU A 309 2.75 31.52 -13.74
C GLU A 309 3.47 30.87 -12.55
N SER A 310 2.87 30.92 -11.37
CA SER A 310 3.42 30.34 -10.13
C SER A 310 2.55 29.20 -9.57
N SER A 311 1.76 28.52 -10.42
CA SER A 311 0.80 27.50 -9.98
C SER A 311 0.94 26.20 -10.76
N TYR A 312 0.94 25.08 -10.05
CA TYR A 312 1.14 23.74 -10.57
C TYR A 312 0.12 22.77 -9.99
N ARG A 313 -0.30 21.80 -10.80
CA ARG A 313 -0.90 20.55 -10.34
C ARG A 313 0.16 19.46 -10.41
N ALA A 314 0.18 18.62 -9.39
CA ALA A 314 1.00 17.42 -9.37
C ALA A 314 0.10 16.19 -9.27
N CYS A 315 0.44 15.13 -10.02
CA CYS A 315 -0.24 13.86 -9.92
C CYS A 315 -0.03 13.27 -8.52
N PHE A 316 -1.12 12.93 -7.85
CA PHE A 316 -1.14 12.26 -6.55
C PHE A 316 -2.48 11.53 -6.40
N SER A 317 -2.49 10.28 -5.94
CA SER A 317 -3.74 9.53 -5.71
C SER A 317 -3.70 8.73 -4.41
N PHE A 318 -4.81 8.81 -3.68
CA PHE A 318 -5.14 8.06 -2.48
C PHE A 318 -5.76 6.68 -2.77
N HIS A 319 -6.24 6.46 -3.99
CA HIS A 319 -6.98 5.26 -4.38
C HIS A 319 -6.32 4.58 -5.58
N SER A 320 -6.51 3.28 -5.70
CA SER A 320 -6.13 2.47 -6.86
C SER A 320 -6.75 3.01 -8.16
N SER A 321 -5.98 2.99 -9.25
CA SER A 321 -6.47 3.19 -10.61
C SER A 321 -7.34 2.02 -11.07
N PHE A 322 -8.08 2.20 -12.16
CA PHE A 322 -8.94 1.14 -12.70
C PHE A 322 -8.16 -0.14 -13.03
N SER A 323 -6.95 -0.04 -13.60
CA SER A 323 -6.13 -1.23 -13.90
C SER A 323 -5.48 -1.87 -12.68
N GLU A 324 -5.31 -1.14 -11.56
CA GLU A 324 -4.89 -1.69 -10.26
C GLU A 324 -6.08 -2.38 -9.57
N ILE A 325 -7.30 -1.83 -9.64
CA ILE A 325 -8.55 -2.47 -9.18
C ILE A 325 -8.78 -3.79 -9.92
N LYS A 326 -8.60 -3.81 -11.25
CA LYS A 326 -8.69 -5.04 -12.05
C LYS A 326 -7.63 -6.08 -11.67
N ASP A 327 -6.38 -5.66 -11.48
CA ASP A 327 -5.26 -6.53 -11.08
C ASP A 327 -5.57 -7.20 -9.74
N PHE A 328 -5.94 -6.41 -8.74
CA PHE A 328 -6.35 -6.84 -7.41
C PHE A 328 -7.51 -7.83 -7.47
N LEU A 329 -8.64 -7.48 -8.09
CA LEU A 329 -9.82 -8.34 -8.07
C LEU A 329 -9.64 -9.61 -8.90
N SER A 330 -8.87 -9.58 -10.00
CA SER A 330 -8.52 -10.77 -10.78
C SER A 330 -7.62 -11.73 -9.99
N TYR A 331 -6.73 -11.20 -9.14
CA TYR A 331 -5.88 -12.00 -8.27
C TYR A 331 -6.68 -12.64 -7.12
N ILE A 332 -7.60 -11.88 -6.51
CA ILE A 332 -8.45 -12.36 -5.41
C ILE A 332 -9.53 -13.34 -5.89
N CYS A 333 -10.10 -13.10 -7.07
CA CYS A 333 -11.12 -13.93 -7.74
C CYS A 333 -12.27 -14.40 -6.81
N PRO A 334 -12.98 -13.48 -6.11
CA PRO A 334 -14.01 -13.83 -5.12
C PRO A 334 -15.31 -14.33 -5.77
N VAL A 335 -16.24 -14.88 -4.99
CA VAL A 335 -17.59 -15.22 -5.50
C VAL A 335 -18.41 -13.96 -5.78
N ASN A 336 -18.40 -13.00 -4.85
CA ASN A 336 -19.12 -11.74 -4.96
C ASN A 336 -18.19 -10.54 -4.81
N VAL A 337 -18.63 -9.41 -5.34
CA VAL A 337 -17.99 -8.10 -5.19
C VAL A 337 -19.05 -7.04 -4.95
N TYR A 338 -18.77 -6.10 -4.05
CA TYR A 338 -19.68 -5.01 -3.70
C TYR A 338 -18.93 -3.67 -3.73
N PRO A 339 -19.41 -2.66 -4.47
CA PRO A 339 -18.73 -1.38 -4.58
C PRO A 339 -18.97 -0.49 -3.34
N ASN A 340 -17.90 -0.19 -2.61
CA ASN A 340 -17.95 0.73 -1.48
C ASN A 340 -18.30 2.16 -1.93
N VAL A 341 -17.96 2.55 -3.17
CA VAL A 341 -18.18 3.90 -3.71
C VAL A 341 -18.67 3.82 -5.16
N ILE A 342 -19.74 4.55 -5.51
CA ILE A 342 -20.13 4.72 -6.92
C ILE A 342 -19.41 5.96 -7.49
N PRO A 343 -18.59 5.84 -8.56
CA PRO A 343 -17.94 6.98 -9.20
C PRO A 343 -18.94 8.01 -9.71
N VAL A 344 -18.56 9.29 -9.66
CA VAL A 344 -19.41 10.40 -10.11
C VAL A 344 -19.73 10.23 -11.60
N GLY A 345 -21.03 10.18 -11.92
CA GLY A 345 -21.54 9.99 -13.28
C GLY A 345 -21.76 8.53 -13.70
N LEU A 346 -21.52 7.55 -12.81
CA LEU A 346 -21.87 6.14 -13.03
C LEU A 346 -23.06 5.69 -12.17
N THR A 347 -23.64 4.54 -12.53
CA THR A 347 -24.65 3.82 -11.75
C THR A 347 -24.01 2.59 -11.10
N VAL A 348 -24.70 1.98 -10.13
CA VAL A 348 -24.27 0.71 -9.52
C VAL A 348 -24.07 -0.36 -10.58
N ASP A 349 -25.03 -0.51 -11.51
CA ASP A 349 -24.99 -1.51 -12.57
C ASP A 349 -23.74 -1.38 -13.44
N LYS A 350 -23.41 -0.17 -13.88
CA LYS A 350 -22.20 0.10 -14.70
C LYS A 350 -20.90 -0.25 -13.99
N VAL A 351 -20.83 -0.09 -12.67
CA VAL A 351 -19.67 -0.52 -11.87
C VAL A 351 -19.66 -2.04 -11.77
N MET A 352 -20.81 -2.66 -11.49
CA MET A 352 -20.96 -4.10 -11.36
C MET A 352 -20.70 -4.87 -12.65
N ASP A 353 -21.09 -4.35 -13.81
CA ASP A 353 -20.84 -4.99 -15.12
C ASP A 353 -19.35 -5.11 -15.44
N VAL A 354 -18.52 -4.24 -14.84
CA VAL A 354 -17.07 -4.27 -15.00
C VAL A 354 -16.37 -5.16 -13.95
N LEU A 355 -16.97 -5.34 -12.78
CA LEU A 355 -16.41 -6.15 -11.69
C LEU A 355 -16.88 -7.62 -11.72
N LYS A 356 -18.13 -7.91 -12.10
CA LYS A 356 -18.69 -9.28 -12.22
C LYS A 356 -17.82 -10.23 -13.04
N PRO A 357 -17.21 -9.84 -14.20
CA PRO A 357 -16.35 -10.75 -14.97
C PRO A 357 -15.03 -11.16 -14.28
N LEU A 358 -14.70 -10.52 -13.15
CA LEU A 358 -13.51 -10.83 -12.33
C LEU A 358 -13.86 -11.70 -11.11
N CYS A 359 -15.15 -11.99 -10.90
CA CYS A 359 -15.64 -12.91 -9.89
C CYS A 359 -15.76 -14.33 -10.44
N ARG A 360 -15.54 -15.33 -9.61
CA ARG A 360 -15.81 -16.73 -9.95
C ARG A 360 -17.30 -17.03 -9.76
N SER A 361 -17.91 -17.75 -10.71
CA SER A 361 -19.27 -18.25 -10.53
C SER A 361 -19.34 -19.13 -9.27
N PRO A 362 -20.42 -19.06 -8.47
CA PRO A 362 -20.63 -20.02 -7.40
C PRO A 362 -20.70 -21.42 -8.01
N GLN A 363 -19.67 -22.25 -7.76
CA GLN A 363 -19.73 -23.66 -8.10
C GLN A 363 -20.84 -24.27 -7.26
N SER A 364 -21.78 -24.98 -7.90
CA SER A 364 -22.73 -25.82 -7.19
C SER A 364 -21.95 -26.84 -6.37
N VAL A 365 -21.96 -26.70 -5.04
CA VAL A 365 -21.25 -27.61 -4.12
C VAL A 365 -22.06 -28.90 -3.97
N GLU A 366 -22.23 -29.61 -5.07
CA GLU A 366 -22.34 -31.07 -5.03
C GLU A 366 -20.91 -31.61 -4.89
N PRO A 367 -20.55 -32.22 -3.76
CA PRO A 367 -19.28 -32.94 -3.67
C PRO A 367 -19.36 -34.16 -4.59
N LYS A 368 -18.85 -34.02 -5.83
CA LYS A 368 -18.65 -35.13 -6.75
C LYS A 368 -17.60 -36.07 -6.18
N TYR A 369 -18.06 -36.97 -5.32
CA TYR A 369 -17.29 -38.05 -4.76
C TYR A 369 -16.79 -38.95 -5.89
N LYS A 370 -15.55 -38.74 -6.32
CA LYS A 370 -14.85 -39.72 -7.17
C LYS A 370 -14.46 -40.87 -6.24
N PRO A 371 -15.06 -42.07 -6.36
CA PRO A 371 -14.64 -43.20 -5.54
C PRO A 371 -13.16 -43.46 -5.81
N LEU A 372 -12.38 -43.57 -4.73
CA LEU A 372 -10.99 -44.01 -4.82
C LEU A 372 -10.98 -45.37 -5.52
N GLY A 373 -10.32 -45.43 -6.68
CA GLY A 373 -10.31 -46.63 -7.52
C GLY A 373 -9.83 -47.85 -6.72
N LYS A 374 -10.44 -49.01 -6.97
CA LYS A 374 -10.23 -50.25 -6.20
C LYS A 374 -8.75 -50.47 -5.90
N LEU A 375 -8.40 -50.45 -4.61
CA LEU A 375 -7.07 -50.82 -4.12
C LEU A 375 -6.69 -52.18 -4.71
N LYS A 376 -5.63 -52.23 -5.52
CA LYS A 376 -5.08 -53.49 -6.01
C LYS A 376 -4.57 -54.27 -4.79
N ARG A 377 -5.17 -55.45 -4.52
CA ARG A 377 -4.64 -56.40 -3.53
C ARG A 377 -3.15 -56.64 -3.81
N ALA A 378 -2.33 -56.59 -2.77
CA ALA A 378 -0.96 -57.06 -2.85
C ALA A 378 -0.97 -58.53 -3.31
N ARG A 379 -0.08 -58.89 -4.24
CA ARG A 379 0.12 -60.29 -4.62
C ARG A 379 0.85 -61.00 -3.47
N THR A 380 0.19 -61.96 -2.85
CA THR A 380 0.85 -62.94 -1.99
C THR A 380 1.79 -63.78 -2.86
N ILE A 381 3.09 -63.73 -2.58
CA ILE A 381 4.05 -64.66 -3.17
C ILE A 381 4.15 -65.84 -2.20
N HIS A 382 3.60 -66.99 -2.58
CA HIS A 382 3.99 -68.25 -1.97
C HIS A 382 5.41 -68.60 -2.45
N LEU A 383 6.28 -68.95 -1.51
CA LEU A 383 7.59 -69.49 -1.80
C LEU A 383 7.84 -70.56 -0.73
N ASP A 384 7.60 -71.81 -1.13
CA ASP A 384 7.77 -72.97 -0.26
C ASP A 384 9.27 -73.32 -0.11
N SER A 385 9.56 -74.05 0.95
CA SER A 385 10.87 -74.36 1.53
C SER A 385 11.84 -75.13 0.62
N VAL A 386 13.13 -74.77 0.68
CA VAL A 386 14.27 -75.72 0.74
C VAL A 386 15.35 -75.16 1.72
N ASP A 387 16.21 -76.06 2.20
CA ASP A 387 16.90 -76.07 3.49
C ASP A 387 18.30 -75.38 3.55
N THR A 388 18.74 -75.13 4.80
CA THR A 388 20.12 -74.98 5.35
C THR A 388 21.33 -74.55 4.50
N MET A 389 22.07 -73.52 4.94
CA MET A 389 23.34 -73.68 5.71
C MET A 389 24.04 -72.35 6.10
N ILE A 390 24.87 -72.45 7.15
CA ILE A 390 25.52 -71.41 7.95
C ILE A 390 26.65 -70.64 7.22
N ARG A 391 26.70 -69.28 7.33
CA ARG A 391 27.90 -68.50 7.78
C ARG A 391 27.69 -66.98 7.81
N THR A 392 28.22 -66.34 8.85
CA THR A 392 28.49 -64.88 8.97
C THR A 392 30.02 -64.68 9.06
N PRO A 393 30.60 -63.45 9.19
CA PRO A 393 30.11 -62.08 8.88
C PRO A 393 31.15 -61.26 8.02
N ARG A 394 30.87 -59.95 7.83
CA ARG A 394 31.80 -58.76 7.89
C ARG A 394 31.78 -57.78 6.69
N PRO A 395 32.16 -56.50 6.89
CA PRO A 395 31.54 -55.38 6.15
C PRO A 395 32.50 -54.42 5.41
N ARG A 396 31.89 -53.42 4.75
CA ARG A 396 32.44 -52.12 4.25
C ARG A 396 33.46 -52.17 3.10
N LYS A 397 33.20 -51.34 2.08
CA LYS A 397 33.99 -50.14 1.81
C LYS A 397 33.30 -49.16 0.84
N MET A 398 33.09 -47.93 1.30
CA MET A 398 33.06 -46.77 0.40
C MET A 398 34.51 -46.40 0.02
N LYS A 399 34.78 -46.35 -1.28
CA LYS A 399 35.78 -45.53 -1.98
C LYS A 399 35.25 -45.37 -3.41
N GLY A 400 35.42 -44.25 -4.12
CA GLY A 400 36.05 -42.99 -3.77
C GLY A 400 35.79 -41.96 -4.89
N CYS A 401 36.10 -40.70 -4.64
CA CYS A 401 35.82 -39.58 -5.54
C CYS A 401 36.44 -39.73 -6.94
N GLY A 402 35.72 -39.31 -7.98
CA GLY A 402 36.20 -39.11 -9.35
C GLY A 402 35.61 -37.82 -9.92
N GLN A 403 36.45 -36.96 -10.49
CA GLN A 403 36.08 -35.61 -10.92
C GLN A 403 35.05 -35.62 -12.07
N TRP A 404 34.17 -34.62 -12.08
CA TRP A 404 33.48 -34.19 -13.30
C TRP A 404 33.71 -32.70 -13.53
N SER A 405 34.38 -32.37 -14.63
CA SER A 405 34.66 -31.01 -15.06
C SER A 405 33.46 -30.38 -15.77
N LEU A 406 33.41 -29.05 -15.75
CA LEU A 406 32.39 -28.20 -16.35
C LEU A 406 32.25 -28.40 -17.88
N LYS A 407 31.37 -29.31 -18.35
CA LYS A 407 30.93 -29.39 -19.76
C LYS A 407 29.64 -30.22 -19.93
N MET A 408 28.48 -29.56 -19.88
CA MET A 408 27.24 -29.89 -20.60
C MET A 408 26.08 -29.03 -20.06
N LEU A 409 25.77 -27.91 -20.73
CA LEU A 409 24.43 -27.51 -21.20
C LEU A 409 24.49 -26.08 -21.78
N LEU A 410 25.05 -25.95 -22.98
CA LEU A 410 24.76 -24.85 -23.90
C LEU A 410 24.63 -25.45 -25.30
N GLN A 411 23.69 -24.90 -26.07
CA GLN A 411 23.35 -25.25 -27.46
C GLN A 411 22.80 -26.67 -27.68
N ASN A 412 21.56 -26.78 -28.19
CA ASN A 412 21.28 -26.47 -29.59
C ASN A 412 19.92 -25.80 -29.78
N LEU A 413 19.97 -24.66 -30.49
CA LEU A 413 18.86 -23.88 -31.02
C LEU A 413 19.21 -23.57 -32.48
N GLU A 414 18.57 -24.25 -33.43
CA GLU A 414 18.55 -23.96 -34.88
C GLU A 414 17.11 -24.27 -35.32
N ILE A 415 16.30 -23.38 -35.91
CA ILE A 415 16.42 -22.48 -37.07
C ILE A 415 16.35 -23.22 -38.43
N GLN A 416 15.13 -23.26 -38.97
CA GLN A 416 14.77 -23.29 -40.41
C GLN A 416 13.49 -22.44 -40.51
N GLU A 417 13.55 -21.22 -41.07
CA GLU A 417 13.41 -20.86 -42.50
C GLU A 417 11.97 -20.90 -43.04
N GLU A 418 11.45 -19.72 -43.42
CA GLU A 418 10.78 -19.48 -44.70
C GLU A 418 10.72 -17.97 -45.01
N LYS A 419 10.74 -17.58 -46.29
CA LYS A 419 10.92 -16.18 -46.73
C LYS A 419 10.30 -15.91 -48.12
N HIS A 420 9.72 -14.71 -48.29
CA HIS A 420 9.06 -14.16 -49.51
C HIS A 420 7.73 -14.83 -49.91
N ILE A 421 6.64 -14.07 -50.12
CA ILE A 421 6.28 -13.26 -51.32
C ILE A 421 5.12 -12.30 -50.89
N PHE A 422 4.91 -11.03 -51.31
CA PHE A 422 5.55 -10.16 -52.31
C PHE A 422 5.46 -8.63 -51.93
N GLU A 423 5.43 -7.74 -52.94
CA GLU A 423 5.41 -6.26 -52.91
C GLU A 423 3.98 -5.66 -52.74
N ASN A 424 3.73 -4.38 -52.39
CA ASN A 424 4.13 -3.18 -53.15
C ASN A 424 3.75 -1.83 -52.44
N ARG A 425 4.28 -0.71 -52.99
CA ARG A 425 3.96 0.74 -52.78
C ARG A 425 4.75 1.53 -51.71
N GLY A 426 5.88 2.10 -52.14
CA GLY A 426 6.40 3.48 -51.92
C GLY A 426 6.41 4.09 -50.49
N TRP A 427 7.39 4.90 -50.11
CA TRP A 427 7.87 6.11 -50.80
C TRP A 427 9.40 6.32 -50.66
N LYS A 428 9.96 7.26 -51.43
CA LYS A 428 11.41 7.45 -51.61
C LYS A 428 12.11 8.17 -50.44
N MET A 429 13.35 7.77 -50.17
CA MET A 429 14.37 8.56 -49.47
C MET A 429 15.07 9.52 -50.43
N ALA A 430 15.42 10.72 -49.94
CA ALA A 430 16.52 11.56 -50.42
C ALA A 430 17.27 12.02 -49.16
N GLY A 431 18.57 11.72 -49.01
CA GLY A 431 19.65 12.62 -49.42
C GLY A 431 20.05 13.54 -48.25
N GLN A 432 21.31 13.81 -47.93
CA GLN A 432 22.57 13.51 -48.60
C GLN A 432 23.71 13.65 -47.57
N VAL A 433 24.69 12.74 -47.54
CA VAL A 433 25.88 12.89 -46.68
C VAL A 433 26.89 13.79 -47.39
N LYS A 434 27.41 14.80 -46.69
CA LYS A 434 28.68 15.46 -47.01
C LYS A 434 29.59 15.39 -45.79
N GLY A 435 30.68 14.65 -45.91
CA GLY A 435 31.84 14.79 -45.04
C GLY A 435 32.86 15.71 -45.69
N SER A 436 33.65 16.41 -44.86
CA SER A 436 34.87 17.08 -45.27
C SER A 436 35.88 16.95 -44.15
N CYS A 437 36.99 16.27 -44.44
CA CYS A 437 38.09 16.05 -43.50
C CYS A 437 38.99 17.29 -43.44
N GLY A 438 39.52 17.62 -42.26
CA GLY A 438 40.48 18.69 -42.05
C GLY A 438 41.43 18.32 -40.92
N LEU A 439 42.60 17.80 -41.28
CA LEU A 439 43.73 17.55 -40.37
C LEU A 439 44.55 18.83 -40.23
N LEU A 440 44.88 19.23 -38.99
CA LEU A 440 46.09 19.99 -38.68
C LEU A 440 46.58 19.60 -37.28
N GLU A 441 47.89 19.38 -37.17
CA GLU A 441 48.61 18.98 -35.95
C GLU A 441 48.99 20.21 -35.09
N GLY A 442 49.29 20.04 -33.79
CA GLY A 442 49.76 21.18 -32.97
C GLY A 442 49.89 21.00 -31.45
N GLN A 443 50.78 20.10 -31.01
CA GLN A 443 51.59 20.14 -29.77
C GLN A 443 51.01 20.53 -28.37
N SER A 444 51.27 19.63 -27.39
CA SER A 444 51.62 19.88 -25.95
C SER A 444 50.73 20.82 -25.11
N SER A 445 50.09 20.35 -24.02
CA SER A 445 50.81 19.90 -22.81
C SER A 445 49.90 19.11 -21.85
N LEU A 446 50.48 18.09 -21.20
CA LEU A 446 49.85 17.35 -20.10
C LEU A 446 50.14 18.06 -18.76
N PRO A 447 49.26 17.86 -17.75
CA PRO A 447 49.72 17.01 -16.65
C PRO A 447 48.73 15.89 -16.29
N THR A 448 49.28 14.69 -16.13
CA THR A 448 48.60 13.49 -15.62
C THR A 448 48.26 13.59 -14.14
N PHE A 449 47.04 13.22 -13.74
CA PHE A 449 46.81 12.52 -12.46
C PHE A 449 45.68 11.47 -12.54
N LYS A 450 46.12 10.21 -12.57
CA LYS A 450 45.48 8.96 -12.09
C LYS A 450 43.93 8.85 -12.09
N LEU A 451 43.40 8.06 -13.02
CA LEU A 451 42.19 7.28 -12.77
C LEU A 451 42.44 6.26 -11.64
N ALA A 452 41.51 6.17 -10.70
CA ALA A 452 41.32 4.98 -9.87
C ALA A 452 40.00 4.32 -10.27
N THR A 453 40.08 3.16 -10.93
CA THR A 453 38.91 2.35 -11.28
C THR A 453 38.34 1.66 -10.05
N SER A 454 37.09 1.99 -9.69
CA SER A 454 36.28 1.24 -8.73
C SER A 454 34.96 0.84 -9.38
N LEU A 455 34.94 -0.35 -9.99
CA LEU A 455 33.70 -1.01 -10.39
C LEU A 455 32.98 -1.48 -9.12
N ALA A 456 31.92 -0.76 -8.72
CA ALA A 456 31.00 -1.19 -7.69
C ALA A 456 29.56 -1.11 -8.23
N SER A 457 29.02 -2.26 -8.65
CA SER A 457 27.64 -2.42 -9.07
C SER A 457 26.69 -2.39 -7.86
N ASN A 458 26.19 -1.20 -7.52
CA ASN A 458 25.14 -1.07 -6.49
C ASN A 458 23.75 -1.03 -7.12
N SER A 459 23.22 -2.23 -7.42
CA SER A 459 21.78 -2.45 -7.56
C SER A 459 21.15 -2.69 -6.18
N SER A 460 20.98 -1.61 -5.40
CA SER A 460 20.33 -1.69 -4.09
C SER A 460 18.80 -1.78 -4.23
N PHE A 461 18.28 -3.00 -4.06
CA PHE A 461 16.87 -3.26 -3.78
C PHE A 461 16.50 -2.66 -2.41
N TRP A 462 15.33 -2.02 -2.31
CA TRP A 462 14.74 -1.59 -1.05
C TRP A 462 13.61 -2.56 -0.64
N PRO A 463 13.57 -3.04 0.61
CA PRO A 463 12.53 -3.95 1.07
C PRO A 463 11.24 -3.20 1.48
N PRO A 464 10.09 -3.88 1.56
CA PRO A 464 8.89 -3.34 2.21
C PRO A 464 9.08 -3.21 3.73
N TRP A 465 8.31 -2.31 4.34
CA TRP A 465 8.39 -1.96 5.75
C TRP A 465 8.02 -3.13 6.67
N HIS A 466 8.99 -3.65 7.42
CA HIS A 466 8.76 -4.47 8.61
C HIS A 466 9.11 -3.67 9.87
N LEU A 467 8.16 -3.52 10.80
CA LEU A 467 8.49 -3.08 12.16
C LEU A 467 9.26 -4.20 12.87
N HIS A 468 10.50 -3.93 13.28
CA HIS A 468 11.23 -4.84 14.16
C HIS A 468 10.68 -4.78 15.58
N SER A 469 10.07 -5.88 16.01
CA SER A 469 9.85 -6.16 17.43
C SER A 469 11.20 -6.28 18.15
N HIS A 470 11.49 -5.34 19.05
CA HIS A 470 12.62 -5.46 19.97
C HIS A 470 12.20 -6.12 21.29
N ALA A 471 12.58 -7.39 21.46
CA ALA A 471 12.52 -8.06 22.74
C ALA A 471 13.56 -7.46 23.71
N HIS A 472 13.10 -6.76 24.75
CA HIS A 472 13.96 -6.28 25.82
C HIS A 472 14.54 -7.44 26.63
N THR A 473 15.82 -7.74 26.43
CA THR A 473 16.59 -8.58 27.35
C THR A 473 17.11 -7.71 28.50
N GLN A 474 16.55 -7.88 29.70
CA GLN A 474 17.05 -7.18 30.89
C GLN A 474 18.41 -7.75 31.32
N ILE A 475 19.47 -6.95 31.24
CA ILE A 475 20.77 -7.26 31.83
C ILE A 475 20.79 -6.73 33.27
N PHE A 476 20.73 -7.63 34.25
CA PHE A 476 20.87 -7.29 35.67
C PHE A 476 22.34 -7.00 36.02
N THR A 477 22.71 -5.73 36.17
CA THR A 477 24.01 -5.35 36.72
C THR A 477 23.99 -5.31 38.26
N PHE A 478 24.58 -6.32 38.90
CA PHE A 478 24.81 -6.30 40.36
C PHE A 478 25.93 -5.31 40.74
N LYS A 479 25.59 -4.20 41.38
CA LYS A 479 26.57 -3.30 42.03
C LYS A 479 26.95 -3.83 43.42
N LYS A 480 28.15 -4.39 43.54
CA LYS A 480 28.74 -4.79 44.82
C LYS A 480 29.20 -3.53 45.59
N LYS A 481 28.57 -3.21 46.72
CA LYS A 481 29.03 -2.12 47.61
C LYS A 481 30.23 -2.60 48.44
N THR A 482 31.41 -2.07 48.17
CA THR A 482 32.56 -2.12 49.10
C THR A 482 32.56 -0.86 49.95
N LYS A 483 32.37 -1.02 51.27
CA LYS A 483 32.77 -0.02 52.26
C LYS A 483 34.30 -0.09 52.44
N THR A 484 34.94 1.06 52.56
CA THR A 484 36.20 1.19 53.31
C THR A 484 36.14 2.51 54.06
N LEU A 485 36.56 2.50 55.33
CA LEU A 485 36.60 3.68 56.18
C LEU A 485 37.92 4.43 55.94
N LEU A 486 37.84 5.76 55.84
CA LEU A 486 38.37 6.70 56.84
C LEU A 486 37.82 8.10 56.56
#